data_AF-A0A1G9MJH4-F1
#
_entry.id   AF-A0A1G9MJH4-F1
#
_cell.length_a   1.000
_cell.length_b   1.000
_cell.length_c   1.000
_cell.angle_alpha   90.00
_cell.angle_beta   90.00
_cell.angle_gamma   90.00
#
_symmetry.space_group_name_H-M   'P 1'
#
loop_
_entity.id
_entity.type
_entity.pdbx_description
1 polymer ?
#
loop_
_entity_poly.entity_id
_entity_poly.type
_entity_poly.pdbx_seq_one_letter_code
_entity_poly.pdbx_strand_id
1 'polypeptide(L)'
;MQIMGDALDLAELQKTLYKVTSLIAGYKLEDSDLFLLLTHFSQKTESAWLAGTPGRNSVYGKAEVNYYSFETSPMEVLVLSSVLRELSPFLMINELDEVNIYLLEHLAKRARSNMDQKEAGMIKERIRQSMESSGIKRFIQDFRCYSNHTQEQSEEMSLKTMTGYLIPLIAGLFVRI
;
A
#
# COMPACT_ATOMS: atom_id res chain seq x y z
N MET A 1 6.01 6.03 9.56
CA MET A 1 7.04 4.97 9.39
C MET A 1 7.75 5.31 8.10
N GLN A 2 9.07 5.28 8.13
CA GLN A 2 9.87 5.67 6.98
C GLN A 2 10.22 4.43 6.14
N ILE A 3 9.96 4.51 4.84
CA ILE A 3 10.52 3.58 3.83
C ILE A 3 11.71 4.27 3.20
N MET A 4 12.82 3.55 3.07
CA MET A 4 14.08 4.09 2.59
C MET A 4 14.76 3.10 1.64
N GLY A 5 15.40 3.62 0.60
CA GLY A 5 16.19 2.87 -0.38
C GLY A 5 17.04 3.83 -1.19
N ASP A 6 17.93 3.30 -2.03
CA ASP A 6 18.57 4.14 -3.04
C ASP A 6 17.59 4.46 -4.19
N ALA A 7 18.03 5.23 -5.19
CA ALA A 7 17.16 5.60 -6.31
C ALA A 7 16.72 4.39 -7.14
N LEU A 8 17.56 3.36 -7.28
CA LEU A 8 17.23 2.15 -8.03
C LEU A 8 16.21 1.31 -7.27
N ASP A 9 16.37 1.15 -5.95
CA ASP A 9 15.43 0.46 -5.08
C ASP A 9 14.02 1.05 -5.21
N LEU A 10 13.90 2.39 -5.09
CA LEU A 10 12.60 3.06 -5.16
C LEU A 10 12.02 3.06 -6.58
N ALA A 11 12.86 3.13 -7.62
CA ALA A 11 12.41 2.99 -9.00
C ALA A 11 11.90 1.58 -9.30
N GLU A 12 12.55 0.52 -8.79
CA GLU A 12 12.06 -0.86 -8.92
C GLU A 12 10.75 -1.06 -8.17
N LEU A 13 10.61 -0.52 -6.96
CA LEU A 13 9.34 -0.55 -6.22
C LEU A 13 8.21 0.14 -7.00
N GLN A 14 8.49 1.29 -7.63
CA GLN A 14 7.53 1.99 -8.48
C GLN A 14 7.10 1.15 -9.69
N LYS A 15 8.03 0.40 -10.32
CA LYS A 15 7.71 -0.53 -11.41
C LYS A 15 6.79 -1.66 -10.95
N THR A 16 7.03 -2.24 -9.77
CA THR A 16 6.14 -3.27 -9.20
C THR A 16 4.73 -2.72 -8.98
N LEU A 17 4.59 -1.51 -8.43
CA LEU A 17 3.29 -0.85 -8.25
C LEU A 17 2.60 -0.58 -9.60
N TYR A 18 3.36 -0.12 -10.60
CA TYR A 18 2.84 0.17 -11.94
C TYR A 18 2.24 -1.06 -12.63
N LYS A 19 2.82 -2.25 -12.43
CA LYS A 19 2.25 -3.51 -12.96
C LYS A 19 0.85 -3.77 -12.39
N VAL A 20 0.67 -3.51 -11.10
CA VAL A 20 -0.60 -3.74 -10.41
C VAL A 20 -1.63 -2.69 -10.81
N THR A 21 -1.25 -1.42 -10.90
CA THR A 21 -2.16 -0.37 -11.39
C THR A 21 -2.56 -0.61 -12.84
N SER A 22 -1.66 -1.13 -13.68
CA SER A 22 -1.95 -1.50 -15.07
C SER A 22 -2.97 -2.63 -15.18
N LEU A 23 -2.90 -3.63 -14.28
CA LEU A 23 -3.91 -4.69 -14.20
C LEU A 23 -5.29 -4.10 -13.87
N ILE A 24 -5.37 -3.19 -12.90
CA ILE A 24 -6.62 -2.55 -12.50
C ILE A 24 -7.19 -1.69 -13.64
N ALA A 25 -6.35 -0.92 -14.34
CA ALA A 25 -6.73 -0.16 -15.52
C ALA A 25 -7.22 -1.07 -16.66
N GLY A 26 -6.64 -2.28 -16.81
CA GLY A 26 -7.13 -3.30 -17.73
C GLY A 26 -8.59 -3.73 -17.47
N TYR A 27 -9.07 -3.60 -16.24
CA TYR A 27 -10.48 -3.82 -15.87
C TYR A 27 -11.38 -2.57 -15.99
N LYS A 28 -10.81 -1.40 -16.35
CA LYS A 28 -11.48 -0.09 -16.36
C LYS A 28 -12.01 0.33 -14.99
N LEU A 29 -11.16 0.19 -13.97
CA LEU A 29 -11.48 0.46 -12.55
C LEU A 29 -10.55 1.50 -11.93
N GLU A 30 -10.13 2.49 -12.71
CA GLU A 30 -9.23 3.58 -12.30
C GLU A 30 -9.83 4.48 -11.20
N ASP A 31 -11.16 4.50 -11.07
CA ASP A 31 -11.85 5.23 -10.00
C ASP A 31 -12.00 4.41 -8.69
N SER A 32 -11.48 3.18 -8.63
CA SER A 32 -11.58 2.34 -7.44
C SER A 32 -10.67 2.80 -6.30
N ASP A 33 -11.11 2.60 -5.05
CA ASP A 33 -10.30 2.86 -3.86
C ASP A 33 -8.94 2.15 -3.91
N LEU A 34 -8.89 0.95 -4.51
CA LEU A 34 -7.65 0.21 -4.66
C LEU A 34 -6.68 0.89 -5.65
N PHE A 35 -7.20 1.39 -6.78
CA PHE A 35 -6.39 2.16 -7.72
C PHE A 35 -5.83 3.43 -7.07
N LEU A 36 -6.66 4.13 -6.29
CA LEU A 36 -6.27 5.33 -5.57
C LEU A 36 -5.19 5.04 -4.51
N LEU A 37 -5.33 3.95 -3.74
CA LEU A 37 -4.31 3.51 -2.77
C LEU A 37 -2.96 3.26 -3.44
N LEU A 38 -2.95 2.47 -4.53
CA LEU A 38 -1.73 2.13 -5.25
C LEU A 38 -1.08 3.37 -5.89
N THR A 39 -1.89 4.24 -6.49
CA THR A 39 -1.42 5.48 -7.12
C THR A 39 -0.82 6.42 -6.08
N HIS A 40 -1.49 6.60 -4.94
CA HIS A 40 -0.98 7.41 -3.83
C HIS A 40 0.37 6.91 -3.30
N PHE A 41 0.50 5.60 -3.10
CA PHE A 41 1.77 5.01 -2.65
C PHE A 41 2.86 5.11 -3.72
N SER A 42 2.49 4.95 -5.00
CA SER A 42 3.39 5.15 -6.14
C SER A 42 3.91 6.59 -6.21
N GLN A 43 3.04 7.58 -6.04
CA GLN A 43 3.41 9.01 -6.01
C GLN A 43 4.35 9.35 -4.86
N LYS A 44 4.14 8.76 -3.67
CA LYS A 44 5.09 8.93 -2.55
C LYS A 44 6.46 8.36 -2.87
N THR A 45 6.49 7.16 -3.47
CA THR A 45 7.73 6.49 -3.88
C THR A 45 8.46 7.33 -4.91
N GLU A 46 7.75 7.77 -5.96
CA GLU A 46 8.28 8.62 -7.03
C GLU A 46 8.83 9.94 -6.50
N SER A 47 8.04 10.65 -5.69
CA SER A 47 8.45 11.93 -5.10
C SER A 47 9.71 11.79 -4.26
N ALA A 48 9.91 10.65 -3.60
CA ALA A 48 11.09 10.41 -2.78
C ALA A 48 12.38 10.35 -3.60
N TRP A 49 12.40 9.70 -4.76
CA TRP A 49 13.64 9.54 -5.54
C TRP A 49 13.81 10.57 -6.68
N LEU A 50 12.73 11.18 -7.19
CA LEU A 50 12.81 12.23 -8.21
C LEU A 50 12.98 13.63 -7.63
N ALA A 51 12.24 13.95 -6.58
CA ALA A 51 12.18 15.30 -6.01
C ALA A 51 12.73 15.37 -4.57
N GLY A 52 12.92 14.23 -3.92
CA GLY A 52 13.43 14.15 -2.57
C GLY A 52 14.90 14.53 -2.51
N THR A 53 15.24 15.34 -1.51
CA THR A 53 16.64 15.57 -1.16
C THR A 53 17.17 14.30 -0.48
N PRO A 54 18.29 13.71 -0.92
CA PRO A 54 18.80 12.49 -0.32
C PRO A 54 19.08 12.71 1.18
N GLY A 55 18.53 11.82 2.00
CA GLY A 55 18.64 11.83 3.44
C GLY A 55 19.67 10.80 3.90
N ARG A 56 20.73 11.29 4.57
CA ARG A 56 21.89 10.53 5.10
C ARG A 56 22.79 9.88 4.05
N ASN A 57 24.00 10.43 3.96
CA ASN A 57 25.15 9.79 3.35
C ASN A 57 25.57 8.62 4.25
N SER A 58 25.40 7.38 3.78
CA SER A 58 26.17 6.27 4.33
C SER A 58 27.36 6.04 3.42
N VAL A 59 28.56 5.98 4.00
CA VAL A 59 29.79 5.72 3.25
C VAL A 59 30.06 4.22 3.34
N TYR A 60 29.75 3.48 2.27
CA TYR A 60 30.17 2.09 2.12
C TYR A 60 31.53 2.07 1.41
N GLY A 61 32.60 2.00 2.20
CA GLY A 61 33.98 2.01 1.68
C GLY A 61 34.38 3.36 1.08
N LYS A 62 34.47 3.47 -0.25
CA LYS A 62 34.78 4.72 -0.97
C LYS A 62 33.58 5.32 -1.71
N ALA A 63 32.43 4.65 -1.70
CA ALA A 63 31.23 5.10 -2.40
C ALA A 63 30.29 5.81 -1.42
N GLU A 64 29.89 7.03 -1.77
CA GLU A 64 28.76 7.70 -1.12
C GLU A 64 27.47 7.12 -1.67
N VAL A 65 26.65 6.54 -0.80
CA VAL A 65 25.31 6.06 -1.15
C VAL A 65 24.29 7.08 -0.68
N ASN A 66 23.52 7.59 -1.64
CA ASN A 66 22.42 8.51 -1.40
C ASN A 66 21.14 7.71 -1.17
N TYR A 67 20.58 7.83 0.04
CA TYR A 67 19.30 7.23 0.34
C TYR A 67 18.16 8.25 0.21
N TYR A 68 17.04 7.76 -0.29
CA TYR A 68 15.80 8.51 -0.44
C TYR A 68 14.75 7.86 0.45
N SER A 69 13.77 8.65 0.88
CA SER A 69 12.75 8.15 1.79
C SER A 69 11.42 8.86 1.69
N PHE A 70 10.36 8.18 2.11
CA PHE A 70 9.03 8.76 2.32
C PHE A 70 8.38 8.20 3.58
N GLU A 71 7.47 9.00 4.15
CA GLU A 71 6.64 8.59 5.28
C GLU A 71 5.37 7.87 4.81
N THR A 72 5.03 6.80 5.53
CA THR A 72 3.81 6.03 5.33
C THR A 72 3.32 5.45 6.66
N SER A 73 2.04 5.09 6.72
CA SER A 73 1.48 4.46 7.92
C SER A 73 1.74 2.93 7.90
N PRO A 74 1.96 2.29 9.05
CA PRO A 74 2.05 0.83 9.14
C PRO A 74 0.85 0.11 8.52
N MET A 75 -0.35 0.68 8.67
CA MET A 75 -1.59 0.15 8.13
C MET A 75 -1.63 0.22 6.61
N GLU A 76 -1.21 1.34 6.02
CA GLU A 76 -1.11 1.50 4.56
C GLU A 76 -0.18 0.45 3.97
N VAL A 77 0.99 0.20 4.59
CA VAL A 77 1.92 -0.85 4.14
C VAL A 77 1.36 -2.26 4.34
N LEU A 78 0.63 -2.50 5.43
CA LEU A 78 -0.04 -3.79 5.65
C LEU A 78 -1.09 -4.07 4.58
N VAL A 79 -1.98 -3.11 4.31
CA VAL A 79 -3.02 -3.27 3.30
C VAL A 79 -2.39 -3.43 1.92
N LEU A 80 -1.45 -2.55 1.56
CA LEU A 80 -0.76 -2.60 0.29
C LEU A 80 -0.05 -3.94 0.08
N SER A 81 0.81 -4.36 1.02
CA SER A 81 1.55 -5.63 0.90
C SER A 81 0.62 -6.83 0.80
N SER A 82 -0.51 -6.82 1.51
CA SER A 82 -1.51 -7.90 1.44
C SER A 82 -2.21 -7.92 0.08
N VAL A 83 -2.60 -6.77 -0.47
CA VAL A 83 -3.22 -6.71 -1.79
C VAL A 83 -2.24 -7.09 -2.90
N LEU A 84 -0.99 -6.62 -2.83
CA LEU A 84 0.06 -6.99 -3.78
C LEU A 84 0.29 -8.50 -3.80
N ARG A 85 0.33 -9.13 -2.61
CA ARG A 85 0.47 -10.57 -2.46
C ARG A 85 -0.68 -11.34 -3.12
N GLU A 86 -1.93 -10.93 -2.88
CA GLU A 86 -3.10 -11.60 -3.47
C GLU A 86 -3.23 -11.35 -4.99
N LEU A 87 -2.72 -10.23 -5.50
CA LEU A 87 -2.72 -9.92 -6.93
C LEU A 87 -1.53 -10.54 -7.69
N SER A 88 -0.45 -10.91 -7.00
CA SER A 88 0.78 -11.39 -7.62
C SER A 88 0.59 -12.61 -8.53
N PRO A 89 -0.28 -13.60 -8.24
CA PRO A 89 -0.53 -14.73 -9.13
C PRO A 89 -1.15 -14.36 -10.49
N PHE A 90 -1.72 -13.16 -10.59
CA PHE A 90 -2.39 -12.65 -11.79
C PHE A 90 -1.53 -11.68 -12.58
N LEU A 91 -0.28 -11.49 -12.16
CA LEU A 91 0.68 -10.57 -12.74
C LEU A 91 1.90 -11.33 -13.24
N MET A 92 2.52 -10.82 -14.30
CA MET A 92 3.86 -11.26 -14.70
C MET A 92 4.90 -10.59 -13.78
N ILE A 93 5.09 -11.18 -12.61
CA ILE A 93 6.08 -10.78 -11.62
C ILE A 93 7.45 -11.40 -11.93
N ASN A 94 8.52 -10.64 -11.74
CA ASN A 94 9.89 -11.13 -11.77
C ASN A 94 10.44 -11.27 -10.34
N GLU A 95 11.69 -11.69 -10.21
CA GLU A 95 12.33 -11.87 -8.91
C GLU A 95 12.41 -10.57 -8.09
N LEU A 96 12.61 -9.41 -8.74
CA LEU A 96 12.67 -8.11 -8.06
C LEU A 96 11.29 -7.69 -7.53
N ASP A 97 10.21 -7.96 -8.28
CA ASP A 97 8.85 -7.71 -7.80
C ASP A 97 8.56 -8.55 -6.55
N GLU A 98 8.96 -9.82 -6.55
CA GLU A 98 8.76 -10.71 -5.41
C GLU A 98 9.55 -10.23 -4.18
N VAL A 99 10.80 -9.77 -4.38
CA VAL A 99 11.61 -9.13 -3.33
C VAL A 99 10.93 -7.88 -2.77
N ASN A 100 10.39 -7.02 -3.64
CA ASN A 100 9.67 -5.81 -3.22
C ASN A 100 8.42 -6.15 -2.38
N ILE A 101 7.63 -7.14 -2.80
CA ILE A 101 6.47 -7.60 -2.04
C ILE A 101 6.91 -8.12 -0.67
N TYR A 102 7.93 -8.99 -0.62
CA TYR A 102 8.45 -9.52 0.64
C TYR A 102 9.00 -8.42 1.56
N LEU A 103 9.66 -7.41 1.00
CA LEU A 103 10.17 -6.28 1.78
C LEU A 103 9.02 -5.50 2.41
N LEU A 104 7.96 -5.19 1.65
CA LEU A 104 6.78 -4.52 2.18
C LEU A 104 6.06 -5.38 3.26
N GLU A 105 5.97 -6.69 3.06
CA GLU A 105 5.42 -7.62 4.06
C GLU A 105 6.25 -7.63 5.35
N HIS A 106 7.59 -7.59 5.21
CA HIS A 106 8.52 -7.51 6.33
C HIS A 106 8.39 -6.18 7.07
N LEU A 107 8.32 -5.05 6.35
CA LEU A 107 8.12 -3.72 6.93
C LEU A 107 6.78 -3.64 7.67
N ALA A 108 5.71 -4.15 7.07
CA ALA A 108 4.41 -4.29 7.71
C ALA A 108 4.48 -5.19 8.94
N LYS A 109 5.33 -6.23 8.97
CA LYS A 109 5.54 -7.12 10.12
C LYS A 109 6.31 -6.46 11.24
N ARG A 110 7.36 -5.71 10.91
CA ARG A 110 8.21 -5.01 11.86
C ARG A 110 7.46 -3.86 12.54
N ALA A 111 6.60 -3.16 11.80
CA ALA A 111 5.78 -2.08 12.34
C ALA A 111 4.68 -2.55 13.32
N ARG A 112 4.48 -3.87 13.48
CA ARG A 112 3.50 -4.49 14.40
C ARG A 112 3.86 -4.40 15.88
N SER A 113 4.95 -3.74 16.27
CA SER A 113 5.17 -3.45 17.70
C SER A 113 4.03 -2.63 18.32
N ASN A 114 3.24 -1.93 17.49
CA ASN A 114 2.18 -1.02 17.90
C ASN A 114 0.76 -1.43 17.44
N MET A 115 0.60 -2.58 16.77
CA MET A 115 -0.67 -3.03 16.18
C MET A 115 -1.07 -4.40 16.75
N ASP A 116 -2.34 -4.62 17.04
CA ASP A 116 -2.82 -5.92 17.51
C ASP A 116 -2.53 -6.98 16.43
N GLN A 117 -1.76 -8.01 16.76
CA GLN A 117 -1.44 -9.11 15.84
C GLN A 117 -2.70 -9.77 15.28
N LYS A 118 -3.76 -9.80 16.08
CA LYS A 118 -5.06 -10.33 15.68
C LYS A 118 -5.68 -9.47 14.58
N GLU A 119 -5.64 -8.15 14.71
CA GLU A 119 -6.15 -7.21 13.72
C GLU A 119 -5.39 -7.33 12.39
N ALA A 120 -4.06 -7.39 12.44
CA ALA A 120 -3.25 -7.58 11.23
C ALA A 120 -3.58 -8.89 10.50
N GLY A 121 -3.82 -9.97 11.25
CA GLY A 121 -4.24 -11.26 10.70
C GLY A 121 -5.62 -11.19 10.05
N MET A 122 -6.59 -10.54 10.70
CA MET A 122 -7.95 -10.38 10.17
C MET A 122 -7.96 -9.59 8.86
N ILE A 123 -7.14 -8.53 8.73
CA ILE A 123 -7.05 -7.74 7.50
C ILE A 123 -6.56 -8.60 6.33
N LYS A 124 -5.44 -9.31 6.53
CA LYS A 124 -4.87 -10.21 5.51
C LYS A 124 -5.88 -11.26 5.07
N GLU A 125 -6.49 -11.92 6.05
CA GLU A 125 -7.45 -12.98 5.79
C GLU A 125 -8.70 -12.48 5.06
N ARG A 126 -9.21 -11.29 5.43
CA ARG A 126 -10.36 -10.68 4.75
C ARG A 126 -10.05 -10.36 3.28
N ILE A 127 -8.87 -9.83 3.00
CA ILE A 127 -8.44 -9.52 1.63
C ILE A 127 -8.35 -10.81 0.81
N ARG A 128 -7.69 -11.84 1.34
CA ARG A 128 -7.58 -13.18 0.73
C ARG A 128 -8.95 -13.80 0.43
N GLN A 129 -9.82 -13.89 1.44
CA GLN A 129 -11.17 -14.44 1.29
C GLN A 129 -12.02 -13.66 0.28
N SER A 130 -11.92 -12.33 0.27
CA SER A 130 -12.62 -11.50 -0.70
C SER A 130 -12.14 -11.76 -2.11
N MET A 131 -10.83 -11.92 -2.32
CA MET A 131 -10.25 -12.25 -3.62
C MET A 131 -10.72 -13.63 -4.09
N GLU A 132 -10.62 -14.64 -3.24
CA GLU A 132 -10.97 -16.04 -3.56
C GLU A 132 -12.46 -16.21 -3.89
N SER A 133 -13.34 -15.54 -3.16
CA SER A 133 -14.79 -15.72 -3.30
C SER A 133 -15.41 -14.93 -4.46
N SER A 134 -14.83 -13.79 -4.82
CA SER A 134 -15.44 -12.86 -5.80
C SER A 134 -14.70 -12.79 -7.13
N GLY A 135 -13.43 -13.21 -7.17
CA GLY A 135 -12.54 -13.04 -8.31
C GLY A 135 -12.03 -11.59 -8.47
N ILE A 136 -10.94 -11.43 -9.22
CA ILE A 136 -10.14 -10.19 -9.29
C ILE A 136 -10.99 -8.95 -9.58
N LYS A 137 -11.80 -8.98 -10.64
CA LYS A 137 -12.56 -7.80 -11.07
C LYS A 137 -13.49 -7.31 -9.98
N ARG A 138 -14.24 -8.24 -9.36
CA ARG A 138 -15.22 -7.91 -8.33
C ARG A 138 -14.53 -7.52 -7.02
N PHE A 139 -13.44 -8.19 -6.69
CA PHE A 139 -12.56 -7.78 -5.58
C PHE A 139 -12.12 -6.32 -5.73
N ILE A 140 -11.59 -5.91 -6.90
CA ILE A 140 -11.17 -4.52 -7.14
C ILE A 140 -12.36 -3.55 -7.02
N GLN A 141 -13.53 -3.91 -7.60
CA GLN A 141 -14.74 -3.09 -7.56
C GLN A 141 -15.29 -2.86 -6.15
N ASP A 142 -15.24 -3.91 -5.32
CA ASP A 142 -15.84 -3.93 -3.99
C ASP A 142 -14.82 -3.56 -2.90
N PHE A 143 -13.53 -3.49 -3.24
CA PHE A 143 -12.48 -3.06 -2.31
C PHE A 143 -12.76 -1.62 -1.86
N ARG A 144 -12.80 -1.42 -0.54
CA ARG A 144 -12.96 -0.11 0.08
C ARG A 144 -11.85 0.12 1.07
N CYS A 145 -11.09 1.21 0.86
CA CYS A 145 -10.11 1.69 1.83
C CYS A 145 -10.79 2.44 2.98
N TYR A 146 -12.02 2.92 2.76
CA TYR A 146 -12.77 3.77 3.68
C TYR A 146 -14.17 3.20 3.92
N SER A 147 -14.49 2.89 5.18
CA SER A 147 -15.89 2.75 5.59
C SER A 147 -16.45 4.14 5.90
N ASN A 148 -17.29 4.68 5.03
CA ASN A 148 -18.18 5.77 5.42
C ASN A 148 -19.11 5.25 6.52
N HIS A 149 -18.92 5.71 7.75
CA HIS A 149 -19.96 5.59 8.77
C HIS A 149 -21.10 6.55 8.41
N THR A 150 -21.99 6.11 7.52
CA THR A 150 -23.35 6.65 7.49
C THR A 150 -24.31 5.53 7.13
N GLN A 151 -24.99 5.05 8.17
CA GLN A 151 -26.29 4.38 8.19
C GLN A 151 -26.53 3.25 7.18
N GLU A 152 -26.45 2.03 7.69
CA GLU A 152 -27.62 1.14 7.70
C GLU A 152 -27.52 0.24 8.94
N GLN A 153 -28.36 0.54 9.93
CA GLN A 153 -28.61 -0.32 11.08
C GLN A 153 -29.68 -1.34 10.68
N SER A 154 -29.32 -2.61 10.66
CA SER A 154 -30.16 -3.81 10.87
C SER A 154 -29.25 -4.99 10.56
N GLU A 155 -28.95 -5.98 11.40
CA GLU A 155 -29.44 -6.44 12.69
C GLU A 155 -28.33 -7.38 13.21
N GLU A 156 -28.30 -7.58 14.53
CA GLU A 156 -27.52 -8.59 15.27
C GLU A 156 -25.98 -8.46 15.33
N MET A 157 -25.53 -8.18 16.56
CA MET A 157 -24.32 -8.70 17.21
C MET A 157 -23.04 -8.79 16.36
N SER A 158 -22.05 -7.96 16.69
CA SER A 158 -20.70 -8.41 17.10
C SER A 158 -19.71 -7.25 17.04
N LEU A 159 -18.86 -7.15 18.07
CA LEU A 159 -17.64 -6.34 18.13
C LEU A 159 -17.84 -4.81 18.09
N LYS A 160 -18.50 -4.29 19.12
CA LYS A 160 -18.29 -2.90 19.55
C LYS A 160 -16.79 -2.65 19.75
N THR A 161 -16.33 -1.57 19.14
CA THR A 161 -15.05 -0.87 19.37
C THR A 161 -13.83 -1.44 18.64
N MET A 162 -13.81 -1.37 17.30
CA MET A 162 -12.52 -1.30 16.60
C MET A 162 -12.19 0.17 16.31
N THR A 163 -11.19 0.61 17.06
CA THR A 163 -10.59 1.94 17.16
C THR A 163 -10.38 2.64 15.82
N GLY A 164 -10.88 3.87 15.75
CA GLY A 164 -10.71 4.76 14.60
C GLY A 164 -9.26 5.17 14.39
N TYR A 165 -8.85 5.21 13.12
CA TYR A 165 -7.62 5.85 12.67
C TYR A 165 -7.84 6.52 11.32
N LEU A 166 -8.23 7.80 11.37
CA LEU A 166 -7.90 8.81 10.36
C LEU A 166 -7.77 10.15 11.11
N ILE A 167 -6.57 10.70 11.19
CA ILE A 167 -6.40 12.14 11.42
C ILE A 167 -5.94 12.76 10.09
N PRO A 168 -6.65 13.79 9.58
CA PRO A 168 -6.29 14.52 8.38
C PRO A 168 -5.34 15.68 8.70
N LEU A 169 -4.40 15.98 7.81
CA LEU A 169 -3.92 17.32 7.44
C LEU A 169 -2.61 17.18 6.65
N ILE A 170 -2.68 17.32 5.31
CA ILE A 170 -2.03 18.46 4.65
C ILE A 170 -3.00 18.94 3.57
N ALA A 171 -3.50 20.16 3.79
CA ALA A 171 -4.16 20.97 2.78
C ALA A 171 -3.17 21.27 1.65
N GLY A 172 -3.59 21.08 0.39
CA GLY A 172 -2.78 21.52 -0.75
C GLY A 172 -3.20 20.91 -2.06
N LEU A 173 -3.97 21.69 -2.82
CA LEU A 173 -4.19 21.55 -4.27
C LEU A 173 -4.82 20.25 -4.79
N PHE A 174 -6.14 20.30 -4.97
CA PHE A 174 -6.69 20.12 -6.30
C PHE A 174 -7.73 21.23 -6.54
N VAL A 175 -7.25 22.37 -7.03
CA VAL A 175 -8.09 23.30 -7.80
C VAL A 175 -8.32 22.61 -9.13
N ARG A 176 -9.58 22.24 -9.41
CA ARG A 176 -10.00 21.91 -10.78
C ARG A 176 -9.89 23.19 -11.61
N ILE A 177 -9.06 23.18 -12.65
CA ILE A 177 -9.22 24.01 -13.85
C ILE A 177 -9.72 23.08 -14.93
#